data_AF-A0AAD7ACM5-F1
#
_entry.id   AF-A0AAD7ACM5-F1
#
_cell.length_a   1.000
_cell.length_b   1.000
_cell.length_c   1.000
_cell.angle_alpha   90.00
_cell.angle_beta   90.00
_cell.angle_gamma   90.00
#
_symmetry.space_group_name_H-M   'P 1'
#
loop_
_entity.id
_entity.type
_entity.pdbx_description
1 polymer ?
#
loop_
_entity_poly.entity_id
_entity_poly.type
_entity_poly.pdbx_seq_one_letter_code
_entity_poly.pdbx_strand_id
1 'polypeptide(L)'
;LIDKAHCIVEWGDNFRKEYSGLAKLRDYIGQETPILAATATCDIETYRAIWKSLKFGCWPFWGIDVGTNRQNLVYMTCQSYP
;
A
#
# COMPACT_ATOMS: atom_id res chain seq x y z
N LEU A 1 3.80 -9.39 6.52
CA LEU A 1 2.74 -8.49 6.02
C LEU A 1 3.13 -7.06 6.37
N ILE A 2 3.07 -6.14 5.41
CA ILE A 2 3.21 -4.70 5.61
C ILE A 2 1.85 -4.09 5.33
N ASP A 3 1.15 -3.64 6.37
CA ASP A 3 -0.13 -2.92 6.23
C ASP A 3 0.12 -1.42 6.04
N LYS A 4 -0.84 -0.71 5.44
CA LYS A 4 -0.76 0.72 5.11
C LYS A 4 0.49 1.07 4.30
N ALA A 5 0.79 0.26 3.29
CA ALA A 5 2.01 0.42 2.49
C ALA A 5 2.14 1.80 1.82
N HIS A 6 1.04 2.53 1.58
CA HIS A 6 1.07 3.91 1.10
C HIS A 6 1.90 4.85 2.00
N CYS A 7 2.09 4.54 3.29
CA CYS A 7 2.95 5.30 4.20
C CYS A 7 4.43 5.39 3.75
N ILE A 8 4.86 4.58 2.76
CA ILE A 8 6.18 4.72 2.13
C ILE A 8 6.32 6.06 1.38
N VAL A 9 5.19 6.63 0.94
CA VAL A 9 5.12 7.77 0.01
C VAL A 9 4.35 8.93 0.61
N GLU A 10 3.24 8.61 1.28
CA GLU A 10 2.29 9.60 1.75
C GLU A 10 2.86 10.40 2.94
N TRP A 11 2.62 11.72 2.92
CA TRP A 11 2.85 12.70 3.99
C TRP A 11 4.30 13.20 4.19
N GLY A 12 5.15 13.06 3.17
CA GLY A 12 6.45 13.76 3.10
C GLY A 12 7.41 13.40 4.22
N ASP A 13 8.41 14.26 4.45
CA ASP A 13 9.54 14.04 5.36
C ASP A 13 9.17 13.94 6.87
N ASN A 14 7.91 13.73 7.27
CA ASN A 14 7.55 13.67 8.69
C ASN A 14 6.61 12.51 9.07
N PHE A 15 6.10 11.73 8.12
CA PHE A 15 5.20 10.63 8.45
C PHE A 15 5.89 9.27 8.24
N ARG A 16 6.15 8.58 9.35
CA ARG A 16 6.66 7.20 9.41
C ARG A 16 7.81 6.88 8.42
N LYS A 17 8.89 7.65 8.50
CA LYS A 17 10.13 7.47 7.70
C LYS A 17 10.67 6.04 7.75
N GLU A 18 10.40 5.32 8.82
CA GLU A 18 10.80 3.93 9.03
C GLU A 18 10.28 3.01 7.92
N TYR A 19 9.14 3.34 7.29
CA TYR A 19 8.58 2.56 6.18
C TYR A 19 9.53 2.49 4.98
N SER A 20 10.29 3.56 4.72
CA SER A 20 11.29 3.59 3.63
C SER A 20 12.44 2.59 3.85
N GLY A 21 12.68 2.19 5.10
CA GLY A 21 13.74 1.26 5.49
C GLY A 21 13.31 -0.21 5.55
N LEU A 22 12.03 -0.53 5.35
CA LEU A 22 11.48 -1.87 5.57
C LEU A 22 12.11 -2.96 4.68
N ALA A 23 12.68 -2.60 3.52
CA ALA A 23 13.42 -3.57 2.71
C ALA A 23 14.63 -4.21 3.43
N LYS A 24 15.18 -3.56 4.46
CA LYS A 24 16.25 -4.14 5.30
C LYS A 24 15.80 -5.38 6.05
N LEU A 25 14.49 -5.56 6.29
CA LEU A 25 13.97 -6.77 6.93
C LEU A 25 14.32 -8.04 6.14
N ARG A 26 14.46 -7.94 4.81
CA ARG A 26 14.86 -9.05 3.94
C ARG A 26 16.25 -9.61 4.29
N ASP A 27 17.11 -8.79 4.88
CA ASP A 27 18.45 -9.23 5.31
C ASP A 27 18.37 -10.15 6.55
N TYR A 28 17.29 -10.07 7.32
CA TYR A 28 17.06 -10.88 8.52
C TYR A 28 16.17 -12.09 8.25
N ILE A 29 15.13 -11.93 7.42
CA ILE A 29 14.15 -12.98 7.15
C ILE A 29 14.47 -13.82 5.91
N GLY A 30 15.51 -13.48 5.15
CA GLY A 30 15.88 -14.12 3.89
C GLY A 30 15.19 -13.51 2.66
N GLN A 31 15.88 -13.52 1.52
CA GLN A 31 15.39 -12.91 0.27
C GLN A 31 14.20 -13.65 -0.34
N GLU A 32 14.15 -14.97 -0.15
CA GLU A 32 13.07 -15.84 -0.67
C GLU A 32 11.78 -15.74 0.14
N THR A 33 11.79 -15.08 1.31
CA THR A 33 10.60 -14.97 2.15
C THR A 33 9.58 -14.03 1.50
N PRO A 34 8.35 -14.50 1.25
CA PRO A 34 7.33 -13.69 0.59
C PRO A 34 6.86 -12.55 1.49
N ILE A 35 6.76 -11.35 0.92
CA ILE A 35 6.24 -10.17 1.60
C ILE A 35 4.98 -9.70 0.87
N LEU A 36 3.86 -9.69 1.59
CA LEU A 36 2.63 -9.02 1.16
C LEU A 36 2.63 -7.58 1.67
N ALA A 37 2.41 -6.62 0.78
CA ALA A 37 2.15 -5.22 1.10
C ALA A 37 0.68 -4.90 0.77
N ALA A 38 -0.08 -4.42 1.75
CA ALA A 38 -1.50 -4.11 1.62
C ALA A 38 -1.77 -2.63 1.90
N THR A 39 -2.71 -2.05 1.16
CA THR A 39 -3.15 -0.67 1.35
C THR A 39 -4.57 -0.48 0.83
N ALA A 40 -5.31 0.46 1.41
CA ALA A 40 -6.65 0.83 0.96
C ALA A 40 -6.62 1.84 -0.21
N THR A 41 -5.59 2.69 -0.24
CA THR A 41 -5.38 3.73 -1.26
C THR A 41 -4.04 3.47 -1.95
N CYS A 42 -4.03 3.48 -3.28
CA CYS A 42 -2.81 3.29 -4.07
C CYS A 42 -3.01 3.85 -5.47
N ASP A 43 -2.47 5.04 -5.75
CA ASP A 43 -2.30 5.47 -7.13
C ASP A 43 -1.06 4.79 -7.77
N ILE A 44 -0.86 5.04 -9.06
CA ILE A 44 0.22 4.44 -9.85
C ILE A 44 1.61 4.86 -9.33
N GLU A 45 1.75 6.10 -8.86
CA GLU A 45 3.01 6.62 -8.33
C GLU A 45 3.36 5.97 -7.00
N THR A 46 2.36 5.88 -6.11
CA THR A 46 2.44 5.21 -4.82
C THR A 46 2.79 3.74 -5.01
N TYR A 47 2.14 3.05 -5.95
CA TYR A 47 2.44 1.67 -6.29
C TYR A 47 3.92 1.49 -6.68
N ARG A 48 4.42 2.31 -7.61
CA ARG A 48 5.81 2.26 -8.07
C ARG A 48 6.80 2.52 -6.95
N ALA A 49 6.49 3.45 -6.05
CA ALA A 49 7.35 3.76 -4.93
C ALA A 49 7.34 2.65 -3.86
N ILE A 50 6.19 2.06 -3.53
CA ILE A 50 6.11 0.85 -2.68
C ILE A 50 6.95 -0.28 -3.30
N TRP A 51 6.75 -0.53 -4.59
CA TRP A 51 7.45 -1.59 -5.33
C TRP A 51 8.96 -1.45 -5.26
N LYS A 52 9.46 -0.24 -5.55
CA LYS A 52 10.89 0.08 -5.51
C LYS A 52 11.43 0.02 -4.08
N SER A 53 10.71 0.60 -3.12
CA SER A 53 11.14 0.66 -1.72
C SER A 53 11.25 -0.73 -1.08
N LEU A 54 10.31 -1.64 -1.37
CA LEU A 54 10.28 -3.00 -0.80
C LEU A 54 11.07 -4.04 -1.61
N LYS A 55 11.75 -3.62 -2.67
CA LYS A 55 12.58 -4.46 -3.55
C LYS A 55 11.82 -5.68 -4.11
N PHE A 56 10.65 -5.47 -4.72
CA PHE A 56 9.88 -6.57 -5.32
C PHE A 56 10.43 -7.11 -6.66
N GLY A 57 11.43 -6.47 -7.27
CA GLY A 57 12.13 -7.02 -8.43
C GLY A 57 11.36 -6.87 -9.75
N CYS A 58 11.52 -7.82 -10.68
CA CYS A 58 11.04 -7.76 -12.07
C CYS A 58 10.06 -8.90 -12.44
N TRP A 59 9.26 -9.37 -11.48
CA TRP A 59 8.28 -10.42 -11.71
C TRP A 59 7.06 -9.89 -12.49
N PRO A 60 6.52 -10.64 -13.46
CA PRO A 60 5.61 -10.10 -14.48
C PRO A 60 4.20 -9.70 -13.99
N PHE A 61 3.71 -10.11 -12.79
CA PHE A 61 2.41 -9.65 -12.27
C PHE A 61 2.21 -9.87 -10.76
N TRP A 62 2.38 -8.84 -9.91
CA TRP A 62 2.27 -8.97 -8.43
C TRP A 62 1.36 -7.90 -7.75
N GLY A 63 0.72 -7.01 -8.51
CA GLY A 63 -0.25 -6.03 -7.98
C GLY A 63 -1.69 -6.48 -8.21
N ILE A 64 -2.51 -6.58 -7.16
CA ILE A 64 -3.94 -6.87 -7.27
C ILE A 64 -4.71 -5.64 -6.77
N ASP A 65 -5.47 -5.01 -7.67
CA ASP A 65 -6.51 -4.05 -7.30
C ASP A 65 -7.86 -4.77 -7.32
N VAL A 66 -8.47 -4.89 -6.15
CA VAL A 66 -9.78 -5.55 -5.98
C VAL A 66 -10.96 -4.58 -6.19
N GLY A 67 -10.68 -3.30 -6.42
CA GLY A 67 -11.66 -2.23 -6.52
C GLY A 67 -12.30 -1.87 -5.18
N THR A 68 -13.11 -0.81 -5.22
CA THR A 68 -13.81 -0.27 -4.04
C THR A 68 -15.30 -0.57 -4.04
N ASN A 69 -15.80 -1.27 -5.07
CA ASN A 69 -17.24 -1.53 -5.23
C ASN A 69 -17.80 -2.42 -4.12
N ARG A 70 -18.96 -2.04 -3.60
CA ARG A 70 -19.69 -2.78 -2.56
C ARG A 70 -21.15 -2.89 -2.98
N GLN A 71 -21.48 -3.96 -3.70
CA GLN A 71 -22.81 -4.16 -4.30
C GLN A 71 -23.95 -4.18 -3.27
N ASN A 72 -23.65 -4.45 -2.00
CA ASN A 72 -24.60 -4.50 -0.91
C ASN A 72 -24.75 -3.17 -0.15
N LEU A 73 -24.20 -2.06 -0.66
CA LEU A 73 -24.34 -0.73 -0.07
C LEU A 73 -25.25 0.16 -0.94
N VAL A 74 -26.18 0.86 -0.28
CA VAL A 74 -26.99 1.93 -0.87
C VAL A 74 -26.56 3.25 -0.25
N TYR A 75 -26.19 4.23 -1.08
CA TYR A 75 -25.80 5.57 -0.64
C TYR A 75 -27.04 6.48 -0.65
N MET A 76 -27.41 7.03 0.50
CA MET A 76 -28.52 7.98 0.64
C MET A 76 -28.02 9.27 1.30
N THR A 77 -28.42 10.41 0.75
CA THR A 77 -28.21 11.72 1.37
C THR A 77 -29.56 12.27 1.82
N CYS A 78 -29.59 12.91 2.99
CA CYS A 78 -30.77 13.62 3.48
C CYS A 78 -30.35 15.06 3.78
N GLN A 79 -31.20 16.02 3.44
CA GLN A 79 -30.97 17.41 3.81
C GLN A 79 -31.22 17.55 5.31
N SER A 80 -30.17 17.87 6.06
CA SER A 80 -30.32 18.30 7.45
C SER A 80 -31.00 19.67 7.45
N TYR A 81 -32.18 19.78 8.08
CA TYR A 81 -32.75 21.08 8.41
C TYR A 81 -31.89 21.76 9.48
N PRO A 82 -31.73 23.10 9.43
CA PRO A 82 -30.99 23.86 10.44
C PRO A 82 -31.62 23.74 11.83
#